data_AF-A0A7C6ZAG6-F1
#
_entry.id   AF-A0A7C6ZAG6-F1
#
_cell.length_a   1.000
_cell.length_b   1.000
_cell.length_c   1.000
_cell.angle_alpha   90.00
_cell.angle_beta   90.00
_cell.angle_gamma   90.00
#
_symmetry.space_group_name_H-M   'P 1'
#
loop_
_entity.id
_entity.type
_entity.pdbx_description
1 polymer ?
#
loop_
_entity_poly.entity_id
_entity_poly.type
_entity_poly.pdbx_seq_one_letter_code
_entity_poly.pdbx_strand_id
1 'polypeptide(L)'
;MDPKIAAAVMTLLLLVFSAQDQTPSPGPVEPPADAPGVSVSGGAASGPAAGLASTGSGASQGAKNAAGSTQRGSASTASSGSSKARPAPLLEPGTSTTVTERARVRKGPGTSYATLTKVNPATKLVVLARHDDWYQVRLDGGKVGWIAGFLLVDPLDAREGDAGLGANDAASATPGRSTNSTTWVLGYYAEDYPGDPTSYGSLLRGKGVLDSMAAFLHPVGTDGRVSGTASKRAVEAAKAAGIQALALVHNMGPSGFDAKRASALLQNTNSREAAIRDILSILEQGGYDGVNIDLENVRPSERDKLTAFMQELAQKLKPRGYLVTMSVPAKTADHSGADWVGAFDYYALGRVCDRVMLMTYDEHSWTSGPGPVASYNWVEKVVRYAITQMPRSKILLGIPAYGYDWNLQTGKVTALSYTQVMSRAKALGIDPSWDQTARSPYFKYVDSHGARHEVWFESSSSIKPKLDLVTAYNLGGVAIWRLGYEDDAYWQVIRQKLG
;
A
#
# COMPACT_ATOMS: atom_id res chain seq x y z
N MET A 1 -32.52 -17.50 2.02
CA MET A 1 -31.91 -16.16 1.81
C MET A 1 -31.07 -15.83 3.04
N ASP A 2 -30.71 -14.59 3.35
CA ASP A 2 -30.54 -13.44 2.46
C ASP A 2 -29.11 -12.89 2.29
N PRO A 3 -28.04 -13.71 2.42
CA PRO A 3 -26.78 -13.63 1.67
C PRO A 3 -26.83 -13.39 0.13
N LYS A 4 -27.65 -12.47 -0.39
CA LYS A 4 -27.70 -12.11 -1.83
C LYS A 4 -26.52 -11.26 -2.32
N ILE A 5 -25.61 -10.79 -1.45
CA ILE A 5 -24.30 -10.23 -1.86
C ILE A 5 -23.14 -11.17 -1.50
N ALA A 6 -23.33 -12.09 -0.55
CA ALA A 6 -22.42 -13.25 -0.42
C ALA A 6 -22.54 -14.24 -1.61
N ALA A 7 -23.51 -14.01 -2.50
CA ALA A 7 -23.81 -14.82 -3.66
C ALA A 7 -24.03 -14.01 -4.95
N ALA A 8 -23.31 -12.89 -5.13
CA ALA A 8 -22.87 -12.48 -6.48
C ALA A 8 -21.70 -13.38 -6.95
N VAL A 9 -21.88 -14.69 -6.75
CA VAL A 9 -20.94 -15.75 -7.09
C VAL A 9 -20.78 -15.79 -8.60
N MET A 10 -19.57 -16.14 -9.01
CA MET A 10 -19.13 -16.37 -10.39
C MET A 10 -18.70 -15.10 -11.16
N THR A 11 -17.64 -15.29 -11.96
CA THR A 11 -17.35 -14.47 -13.14
C THR A 11 -16.55 -13.17 -12.98
N LEU A 12 -15.57 -13.15 -12.07
CA LEU A 12 -14.23 -12.64 -12.45
C LEU A 12 -13.48 -13.68 -13.34
N LEU A 13 -13.99 -14.91 -13.40
CA LEU A 13 -13.46 -16.07 -14.11
C LEU A 13 -13.63 -16.08 -15.65
N LEU A 14 -14.22 -15.05 -16.27
CA LEU A 14 -14.38 -14.95 -17.75
C LEU A 14 -13.94 -13.60 -18.34
N LEU A 15 -12.87 -12.99 -17.82
CA LEU A 15 -12.20 -11.87 -18.52
C LEU A 15 -11.32 -12.31 -19.70
N VAL A 16 -11.29 -13.60 -20.07
CA VAL A 16 -10.27 -14.17 -20.99
C VAL A 16 -10.81 -14.94 -22.21
N PHE A 17 -12.11 -15.27 -22.30
CA PHE A 17 -12.62 -16.13 -23.40
C PHE A 17 -13.74 -15.59 -24.32
N SER A 18 -14.07 -14.29 -24.25
CA SER A 18 -14.96 -13.66 -25.24
C SER A 18 -14.55 -12.24 -25.63
N ALA A 19 -13.26 -12.07 -25.91
CA ALA A 19 -12.76 -10.99 -26.76
C ALA A 19 -12.56 -11.51 -28.21
N GLN A 20 -13.54 -12.27 -28.69
CA GLN A 20 -13.71 -12.59 -30.11
C GLN A 20 -15.17 -12.30 -30.47
N ASP A 21 -15.40 -11.10 -31.02
CA ASP A 21 -15.96 -11.09 -32.36
C ASP A 21 -15.36 -9.94 -33.18
N GLN A 22 -15.01 -10.23 -34.42
CA GLN A 22 -14.31 -9.29 -35.30
C GLN A 22 -15.28 -8.69 -36.31
N THR A 23 -15.32 -7.35 -36.37
CA THR A 23 -15.67 -6.54 -37.55
C THR A 23 -17.10 -6.62 -38.11
N PRO A 24 -17.58 -5.48 -38.62
CA PRO A 24 -17.66 -5.28 -40.08
C PRO A 24 -16.94 -3.97 -40.48
N SER A 25 -16.48 -3.73 -41.71
CA SER A 25 -16.44 -4.47 -42.98
C SER A 25 -15.28 -3.87 -43.82
N PRO A 26 -14.81 -4.54 -44.88
CA PRO A 26 -14.71 -3.80 -46.14
C PRO A 26 -15.18 -4.60 -47.38
N GLY A 27 -16.20 -4.09 -48.05
CA GLY A 27 -16.34 -4.18 -49.51
C GLY A 27 -16.19 -2.75 -50.08
N PRO A 28 -15.71 -2.56 -51.33
CA PRO A 28 -16.05 -3.40 -52.48
C PRO A 28 -14.88 -3.75 -53.45
N VAL A 29 -14.87 -4.96 -54.02
CA VAL A 29 -14.28 -5.24 -55.36
C VAL A 29 -15.03 -6.40 -56.04
N GLU A 30 -15.45 -6.20 -57.29
CA GLU A 30 -15.83 -7.20 -58.31
C GLU A 30 -14.80 -7.10 -59.47
N PRO A 31 -14.72 -8.04 -60.44
CA PRO A 31 -15.16 -9.45 -60.49
C PRO A 31 -13.97 -10.38 -60.91
N PRO A 32 -14.14 -11.68 -61.27
CA PRO A 32 -13.02 -12.63 -61.41
C PRO A 32 -12.47 -12.79 -62.84
N ALA A 33 -11.32 -13.46 -62.98
CA ALA A 33 -10.80 -13.96 -64.26
C ALA A 33 -10.18 -15.37 -64.12
N ASP A 34 -10.80 -16.32 -64.84
CA ASP A 34 -10.32 -17.56 -65.46
C ASP A 34 -9.34 -18.55 -64.79
N ALA A 35 -9.62 -19.83 -65.09
CA ALA A 35 -8.93 -21.06 -64.68
C ALA A 35 -7.83 -21.46 -65.72
N PRO A 36 -7.31 -22.70 -65.81
CA PRO A 36 -7.35 -23.85 -64.87
C PRO A 36 -5.95 -24.47 -64.59
N GLY A 37 -5.85 -25.48 -63.72
CA GLY A 37 -4.58 -26.22 -63.62
C GLY A 37 -4.43 -27.35 -62.58
N VAL A 38 -4.88 -28.55 -62.96
CA VAL A 38 -4.30 -29.88 -62.59
C VAL A 38 -4.50 -30.41 -61.15
N SER A 39 -4.85 -31.70 -61.12
CA SER A 39 -4.99 -32.63 -59.99
C SER A 39 -3.62 -32.97 -59.34
N VAL A 40 -3.48 -33.71 -58.23
CA VAL A 40 -3.81 -35.13 -58.02
C VAL A 40 -3.86 -35.45 -56.50
N SER A 41 -4.65 -36.45 -56.14
CA SER A 41 -4.69 -37.17 -54.85
C SER A 41 -3.30 -37.55 -54.28
N GLY A 42 -3.09 -37.78 -52.99
CA GLY A 42 -4.02 -38.17 -51.92
C GLY A 42 -3.61 -39.53 -51.33
N GLY A 43 -3.99 -39.79 -50.06
CA GLY A 43 -3.61 -41.00 -49.31
C GLY A 43 -2.35 -40.77 -48.46
N ALA A 44 -2.40 -40.88 -47.12
CA ALA A 44 -2.65 -42.09 -46.29
C ALA A 44 -1.40 -42.99 -46.19
N ALA A 45 -1.07 -43.61 -45.06
CA ALA A 45 -1.53 -43.51 -43.67
C ALA A 45 -0.54 -44.30 -42.77
N SER A 46 -0.82 -44.43 -41.46
CA SER A 46 -0.09 -45.23 -40.47
C SER A 46 1.34 -44.73 -40.14
N GLY A 47 1.92 -45.04 -38.98
CA GLY A 47 1.48 -45.90 -37.87
C GLY A 47 2.44 -45.77 -36.67
N PRO A 48 2.12 -46.34 -35.50
CA PRO A 48 2.53 -45.76 -34.22
C PRO A 48 3.59 -46.56 -33.43
N ALA A 49 3.88 -46.07 -32.21
CA ALA A 49 4.49 -46.77 -31.07
C ALA A 49 6.02 -47.04 -31.14
N ALA A 50 6.77 -47.23 -30.04
CA ALA A 50 6.61 -46.81 -28.63
C ALA A 50 7.93 -47.11 -27.85
N GLY A 51 8.10 -46.53 -26.66
CA GLY A 51 9.12 -46.93 -25.67
C GLY A 51 10.51 -46.31 -25.88
N LEU A 52 11.46 -46.46 -24.94
CA LEU A 52 11.36 -46.99 -23.57
C LEU A 52 12.54 -46.46 -22.72
N ALA A 53 12.49 -46.71 -21.41
CA ALA A 53 13.16 -45.99 -20.34
C ALA A 53 14.70 -46.13 -20.18
N SER A 54 15.28 -45.10 -19.54
CA SER A 54 16.16 -45.18 -18.34
C SER A 54 17.69 -45.33 -18.42
N THR A 55 18.32 -44.85 -17.32
CA THR A 55 19.73 -44.98 -16.85
C THR A 55 20.77 -44.08 -17.54
N GLY A 56 21.82 -43.58 -16.85
CA GLY A 56 22.18 -43.77 -15.44
C GLY A 56 23.29 -42.85 -14.91
N SER A 57 23.71 -43.13 -13.67
CA SER A 57 24.67 -42.44 -12.79
C SER A 57 26.09 -42.21 -13.35
N GLY A 58 26.77 -41.15 -12.89
CA GLY A 58 28.24 -41.02 -12.90
C GLY A 58 28.77 -39.86 -12.04
N ALA A 59 29.76 -40.11 -11.17
CA ALA A 59 30.34 -39.10 -10.26
C ALA A 59 31.85 -39.30 -10.04
N SER A 60 32.59 -38.21 -9.72
CA SER A 60 33.82 -38.10 -8.88
C SER A 60 34.71 -36.88 -9.31
N GLN A 61 35.13 -36.02 -8.35
CA GLN A 61 36.52 -35.78 -7.85
C GLN A 61 37.50 -35.14 -8.88
N GLY A 62 38.45 -34.24 -8.58
CA GLY A 62 38.97 -33.56 -7.36
C GLY A 62 40.23 -32.71 -7.74
N ALA A 63 41.06 -32.10 -6.88
CA ALA A 63 40.95 -31.68 -5.47
C ALA A 63 42.21 -30.84 -5.00
N LYS A 64 42.01 -29.76 -4.21
CA LYS A 64 42.93 -29.12 -3.21
C LYS A 64 44.27 -28.45 -3.62
N ASN A 65 44.55 -27.27 -3.02
CA ASN A 65 45.75 -26.86 -2.22
C ASN A 65 45.81 -25.31 -2.05
N ALA A 66 46.58 -24.66 -1.16
CA ALA A 66 46.82 -24.85 0.29
C ALA A 66 47.47 -23.56 0.91
N ALA A 67 47.09 -23.23 2.15
CA ALA A 67 47.68 -22.32 3.20
C ALA A 67 48.79 -21.26 2.92
N GLY A 68 48.71 -20.09 3.61
CA GLY A 68 49.90 -19.28 3.94
C GLY A 68 49.71 -17.84 4.50
N SER A 69 50.06 -17.64 5.79
CA SER A 69 50.53 -16.39 6.44
C SER A 69 49.59 -15.20 6.78
N THR A 70 49.61 -14.89 8.08
CA THR A 70 49.16 -13.72 8.86
C THR A 70 49.63 -12.31 8.42
N GLN A 71 48.79 -11.29 8.67
CA GLN A 71 49.21 -10.05 9.35
C GLN A 71 48.04 -9.29 10.02
N ARG A 72 48.31 -8.54 11.10
CA ARG A 72 47.36 -7.60 11.74
C ARG A 72 47.34 -6.27 10.98
N GLY A 73 46.15 -5.66 10.84
CA GLY A 73 45.97 -4.30 10.32
C GLY A 73 44.71 -3.67 10.91
N SER A 74 44.73 -2.36 11.16
CA SER A 74 43.74 -1.62 11.95
C SER A 74 42.45 -1.23 11.20
N ALA A 75 41.41 -1.03 11.99
CA ALA A 75 40.05 -0.64 11.63
C ALA A 75 39.89 0.56 10.67
N SER A 76 38.90 0.46 9.78
CA SER A 76 38.02 1.57 9.38
C SER A 76 36.68 1.05 8.80
N THR A 77 35.82 0.45 9.63
CA THR A 77 34.44 0.14 9.21
C THR A 77 33.59 1.39 9.19
N ALA A 78 33.42 2.00 8.00
CA ALA A 78 32.40 3.01 7.77
C ALA A 78 31.00 2.38 7.91
N SER A 79 30.32 2.65 9.02
CA SER A 79 28.94 2.19 9.21
C SER A 79 27.99 3.06 8.40
N SER A 80 27.34 2.49 7.39
CA SER A 80 26.18 3.11 6.75
C SER A 80 25.05 3.26 7.77
N GLY A 81 24.72 4.51 8.10
CA GLY A 81 23.71 4.84 9.11
C GLY A 81 22.29 4.48 8.67
N SER A 82 21.85 3.26 8.98
CA SER A 82 20.42 2.93 8.98
C SER A 82 19.72 3.75 10.06
N SER A 83 18.75 4.58 9.67
CA SER A 83 17.93 5.37 10.57
C SER A 83 16.97 4.46 11.36
N LYS A 84 17.46 3.90 12.47
CA LYS A 84 16.60 3.21 13.43
C LYS A 84 15.47 4.12 13.89
N ALA A 85 14.23 3.64 13.78
CA ALA A 85 13.09 4.27 14.42
C ALA A 85 13.36 4.39 15.93
N ARG A 86 13.41 5.63 16.43
CA ARG A 86 13.78 5.93 17.82
C ARG A 86 12.71 5.39 18.79
N PRO A 87 13.08 4.74 19.91
CA PRO A 87 12.15 4.45 20.99
C PRO A 87 11.60 5.73 21.62
N ALA A 88 10.46 5.66 22.31
CA ALA A 88 9.91 6.83 23.00
C ALA A 88 10.91 7.39 24.03
N PRO A 89 11.10 8.72 24.11
CA PRO A 89 12.13 9.32 24.95
C PRO A 89 11.94 8.91 26.41
N LEU A 90 13.04 8.60 27.10
CA LEU A 90 13.06 8.22 28.52
C LEU A 90 13.01 9.49 29.38
N LEU A 91 11.84 10.13 29.41
CA LEU A 91 11.57 11.27 30.28
C LEU A 91 11.32 10.80 31.71
N GLU A 92 12.05 11.36 32.68
CA GLU A 92 11.87 11.07 34.10
C GLU A 92 10.75 11.92 34.73
N PRO A 93 10.07 11.45 35.80
CA PRO A 93 9.17 12.28 36.60
C PRO A 93 9.79 13.62 37.02
N GLY A 94 9.02 14.70 36.90
CA GLY A 94 9.49 16.08 37.11
C GLY A 94 10.06 16.75 35.86
N THR A 95 10.38 16.01 34.80
CA THR A 95 10.90 16.58 33.54
C THR A 95 9.86 17.51 32.90
N SER A 96 10.27 18.74 32.60
CA SER A 96 9.51 19.63 31.72
C SER A 96 9.83 19.30 30.26
N THR A 97 8.81 19.12 29.44
CA THR A 97 8.90 18.80 28.01
C THR A 97 7.88 19.63 27.24
N THR A 98 7.99 19.66 25.92
CA THR A 98 7.00 20.26 25.02
C THR A 98 6.39 19.21 24.12
N VAL A 99 5.15 19.45 23.69
CA VAL A 99 4.49 18.58 22.71
C VAL A 99 5.05 18.87 21.31
N THR A 100 5.52 17.84 20.61
CA THR A 100 6.07 17.96 19.24
C THR A 100 4.99 18.40 18.25
N GLU A 101 3.74 17.97 18.45
CA GLU A 101 2.64 18.30 17.56
C GLU A 101 1.26 18.40 18.24
N ARG A 102 0.14 18.36 17.48
CA ARG A 102 -1.20 18.49 18.07
C ARG A 102 -1.67 17.15 18.65
N ALA A 103 -1.61 17.03 19.97
CA ALA A 103 -1.88 15.78 20.68
C ALA A 103 -3.25 15.74 21.40
N ARG A 104 -3.67 14.53 21.76
CA ARG A 104 -4.80 14.26 22.67
C ARG A 104 -4.27 13.85 24.04
N VAL A 105 -4.74 14.52 25.09
CA VAL A 105 -4.52 14.11 26.48
C VAL A 105 -5.74 13.30 26.92
N ARG A 106 -5.53 12.14 27.55
CA ARG A 106 -6.56 11.13 27.85
C ARG A 106 -6.69 10.82 29.34
N LYS A 107 -7.78 10.17 29.74
CA LYS A 107 -8.03 9.77 31.15
C LYS A 107 -7.06 8.70 31.68
N GLY A 108 -6.47 7.89 30.79
CA GLY A 108 -5.56 6.79 31.14
C GLY A 108 -4.57 6.49 30.01
N PRO A 109 -3.58 5.62 30.25
CA PRO A 109 -2.52 5.28 29.31
C PRO A 109 -3.04 4.37 28.19
N GLY A 110 -3.68 4.93 27.16
CA GLY A 110 -4.18 4.15 26.03
C GLY A 110 -5.23 4.86 25.17
N THR A 111 -5.41 4.37 23.95
CA THR A 111 -6.43 4.82 22.98
C THR A 111 -7.86 4.56 23.43
N SER A 112 -8.09 3.49 24.18
CA SER A 112 -9.38 3.12 24.79
C SER A 112 -9.88 4.13 25.83
N TYR A 113 -8.99 4.93 26.43
CA TYR A 113 -9.38 5.95 27.40
C TYR A 113 -9.90 7.23 26.73
N ALA A 114 -10.99 7.76 27.28
CA ALA A 114 -11.62 9.00 26.83
C ALA A 114 -10.62 10.17 26.79
N THR A 115 -10.74 11.01 25.75
CA THR A 115 -9.95 12.26 25.62
C THR A 115 -10.41 13.28 26.65
N LEU A 116 -9.49 13.81 27.46
CA LEU A 116 -9.70 14.87 28.46
C LEU A 116 -9.55 16.28 27.86
N THR A 117 -8.64 16.45 26.90
CA THR A 117 -8.43 17.69 26.14
C THR A 117 -7.54 17.43 24.92
N LYS A 118 -7.38 18.44 24.07
CA LYS A 118 -6.35 18.50 23.01
C LYS A 118 -5.34 19.58 23.36
N VAL A 119 -4.09 19.37 22.99
CA VAL A 119 -2.98 20.33 23.16
C VAL A 119 -2.32 20.60 21.82
N ASN A 120 -1.76 21.79 21.64
CA ASN A 120 -1.12 22.22 20.39
C ASN A 120 0.39 21.91 20.43
N PRO A 121 1.10 21.95 19.28
CA PRO A 121 2.57 21.91 19.26
C PRO A 121 3.17 22.98 20.19
N ALA A 122 4.35 22.72 20.71
CA ALA A 122 5.07 23.55 21.69
C ALA A 122 4.37 23.79 23.04
N THR A 123 3.21 23.19 23.32
CA THR A 123 2.59 23.23 24.66
C THR A 123 3.54 22.63 25.68
N LYS A 124 3.85 23.38 26.75
CA LYS A 124 4.69 22.88 27.86
C LYS A 124 3.90 21.94 28.75
N LEU A 125 4.57 20.90 29.23
CA LEU A 125 4.02 19.84 30.08
C LEU A 125 5.06 19.44 31.13
N VAL A 126 4.62 19.06 32.32
CA VAL A 126 5.47 18.40 33.32
C VAL A 126 5.12 16.93 33.39
N VAL A 127 6.10 16.06 33.15
CA VAL A 127 5.97 14.60 33.31
C VAL A 127 5.77 14.27 34.80
N LEU A 128 4.79 13.44 35.11
CA LEU A 128 4.49 12.96 36.46
C LEU A 128 4.80 11.47 36.63
N ALA A 129 4.50 10.65 35.62
CA ALA A 129 4.70 9.21 35.63
C ALA A 129 4.76 8.65 34.19
N ARG A 130 5.22 7.41 34.05
CA ARG A 130 5.26 6.65 32.80
C ARG A 130 4.50 5.33 32.96
N HIS A 131 3.79 4.91 31.92
CA HIS A 131 3.23 3.57 31.77
C HIS A 131 3.44 3.13 30.31
N ASP A 132 4.28 2.12 30.09
CA ASP A 132 4.78 1.70 28.77
C ASP A 132 5.37 2.86 27.94
N ASP A 133 4.57 3.43 27.06
CA ASP A 133 4.92 4.55 26.16
C ASP A 133 3.92 5.71 26.27
N TRP A 134 3.14 5.71 27.35
CA TRP A 134 2.30 6.83 27.75
C TRP A 134 2.91 7.51 28.96
N TYR A 135 2.84 8.83 28.93
CA TYR A 135 3.30 9.71 30.00
C TYR A 135 2.09 10.37 30.66
N GLN A 136 1.98 10.21 31.97
CA GLN A 136 1.10 11.05 32.75
C GLN A 136 1.74 12.43 32.83
N VAL A 137 1.02 13.44 32.38
CA VAL A 137 1.50 14.82 32.27
C VAL A 137 0.53 15.77 32.98
N ARG A 138 1.12 16.80 33.58
CA ARG A 138 0.42 17.96 34.09
C ARG A 138 0.53 19.09 33.07
N LEU A 139 -0.61 19.63 32.69
CA LEU A 139 -0.76 20.81 31.84
C LEU A 139 -0.69 22.08 32.70
N ASP A 140 -0.42 23.21 32.04
CA ASP A 140 -0.68 24.53 32.61
C ASP A 140 -2.14 24.64 33.08
N GLY A 141 -2.36 25.25 34.25
CA GLY A 141 -3.64 25.20 34.97
C GLY A 141 -3.88 23.92 35.79
N GLY A 142 -2.87 23.04 35.92
CA GLY A 142 -2.86 21.93 36.88
C GLY A 142 -3.63 20.67 36.47
N LYS A 143 -4.27 20.67 35.28
CA LYS A 143 -5.00 19.49 34.77
C LYS A 143 -4.03 18.34 34.49
N VAL A 144 -4.34 17.14 34.98
CA VAL A 144 -3.53 15.93 34.77
C VAL A 144 -4.23 14.99 33.78
N GLY A 145 -3.45 14.34 32.92
CA GLY A 145 -3.91 13.28 32.04
C GLY A 145 -2.75 12.59 31.34
N TRP A 146 -3.05 11.71 30.37
CA TRP A 146 -2.05 10.87 29.72
C TRP A 146 -1.85 11.26 28.25
N ILE A 147 -0.59 11.36 27.82
CA ILE A 147 -0.18 11.67 26.45
C ILE A 147 0.83 10.62 25.95
N ALA A 148 0.90 10.43 24.65
CA ALA A 148 1.85 9.51 24.02
C ALA A 148 3.29 10.04 24.10
N GLY A 149 4.26 9.18 24.41
CA GLY A 149 5.66 9.58 24.54
C GLY A 149 6.30 10.05 23.23
N PHE A 150 5.89 9.53 22.06
CA PHE A 150 6.38 10.02 20.77
C PHE A 150 5.85 11.43 20.40
N LEU A 151 4.87 11.94 21.15
CA LEU A 151 4.36 13.31 21.00
C LEU A 151 5.11 14.30 21.91
N LEU A 152 6.16 13.87 22.62
CA LEU A 152 6.93 14.68 23.55
C LEU A 152 8.36 14.88 23.03
N VAL A 153 8.90 16.08 23.22
CA VAL A 153 10.30 16.41 22.91
C VAL A 153 11.22 15.76 23.94
N ASP A 154 12.26 15.08 23.46
CA ASP A 154 13.38 14.64 24.28
C ASP A 154 14.28 15.85 24.63
N PRO A 155 14.59 16.13 25.91
CA PRO A 155 15.56 17.16 26.29
C PRO A 155 16.95 17.00 25.66
N LEU A 156 17.29 15.80 25.15
CA LEU A 156 18.51 15.56 24.39
C LEU A 156 18.44 16.17 22.97
N ASP A 157 17.27 16.21 22.33
CA ASP A 157 17.08 16.79 20.98
C ASP A 157 17.17 18.32 21.00
N ALA A 158 16.81 18.92 22.13
CA ALA A 158 16.87 20.36 22.33
C ALA A 158 18.31 20.91 22.43
N ARG A 159 19.35 20.04 22.45
CA ARG A 159 20.76 20.44 22.63
C ARG A 159 21.61 20.39 21.36
N GLU A 160 21.16 19.74 20.28
CA GLU A 160 21.89 19.70 19.00
C GLU A 160 21.58 20.90 18.08
N GLY A 161 20.59 21.72 18.42
CA GLY A 161 20.10 22.82 17.58
C GLY A 161 20.82 24.17 17.69
N ASP A 162 21.89 24.30 18.49
CA ASP A 162 22.50 25.60 18.84
C ASP A 162 24.05 25.63 18.68
N ALA A 163 24.58 24.85 17.73
CA ALA A 163 26.03 24.76 17.49
C ALA A 163 26.42 25.01 16.02
N GLY A 164 26.62 26.29 15.68
CA GLY A 164 27.60 26.71 14.66
C GLY A 164 27.15 26.71 13.19
N LEU A 165 26.63 27.86 12.74
CA LEU A 165 26.69 28.23 11.32
C LEU A 165 28.14 28.64 10.97
N GLY A 166 28.83 27.82 10.17
CA GLY A 166 30.12 28.13 9.55
C GLY A 166 30.04 27.92 8.04
N ALA A 167 30.54 28.88 7.26
CA ALA A 167 30.37 28.93 5.80
C ALA A 167 31.53 28.28 5.01
N ASN A 168 31.27 28.07 3.71
CA ASN A 168 32.15 27.53 2.65
C ASN A 168 32.29 26.00 2.68
N ASP A 169 31.96 25.24 1.63
CA ASP A 169 32.49 25.36 0.27
C ASP A 169 31.46 25.17 -0.86
N ALA A 170 31.77 25.72 -2.04
CA ALA A 170 31.00 25.56 -3.26
C ALA A 170 31.85 24.97 -4.40
N ALA A 171 31.62 23.69 -4.75
CA ALA A 171 32.07 23.08 -6.01
C ALA A 171 31.32 21.76 -6.32
N SER A 172 31.30 21.38 -7.61
CA SER A 172 30.81 20.09 -8.15
C SER A 172 29.31 19.81 -8.09
N ALA A 173 28.52 20.53 -8.90
CA ALA A 173 27.16 20.15 -9.24
C ALA A 173 27.12 19.04 -10.32
N THR A 174 26.93 17.80 -9.90
CA THR A 174 26.26 16.76 -10.71
C THR A 174 24.78 16.78 -10.33
N PRO A 175 23.81 16.65 -11.26
CA PRO A 175 22.38 16.67 -10.93
C PRO A 175 21.94 15.34 -10.27
N GLY A 176 22.40 15.11 -9.04
CA GLY A 176 21.83 14.13 -8.12
C GLY A 176 20.60 14.71 -7.42
N ARG A 177 19.60 13.86 -7.12
CA ARG A 177 18.40 14.19 -6.34
C ARG A 177 18.83 14.91 -5.05
N SER A 178 18.32 16.12 -4.83
CA SER A 178 18.52 16.85 -3.58
C SER A 178 18.12 15.94 -2.41
N THR A 179 19.06 15.67 -1.49
CA THR A 179 18.92 14.66 -0.43
C THR A 179 17.95 15.07 0.69
N ASN A 180 17.10 16.07 0.45
CA ASN A 180 16.16 16.65 1.40
C ASN A 180 14.68 16.44 1.01
N SER A 181 14.34 15.74 -0.09
CA SER A 181 12.96 15.28 -0.31
C SER A 181 12.68 14.04 0.54
N THR A 182 12.01 14.24 1.67
CA THR A 182 11.67 13.21 2.66
C THR A 182 10.38 12.44 2.35
N THR A 183 9.78 12.70 1.18
CA THR A 183 8.47 12.18 0.79
C THR A 183 8.60 10.82 0.11
N TRP A 184 7.89 9.82 0.64
CA TRP A 184 7.92 8.45 0.15
C TRP A 184 6.75 8.14 -0.79
N VAL A 185 7.03 7.68 -2.00
CA VAL A 185 6.01 7.25 -2.97
C VAL A 185 5.99 5.72 -3.05
N LEU A 186 4.86 5.12 -2.65
CA LEU A 186 4.57 3.70 -2.83
C LEU A 186 3.56 3.48 -3.96
N GLY A 187 3.77 2.47 -4.78
CA GLY A 187 2.76 1.94 -5.71
C GLY A 187 2.36 0.50 -5.38
N TYR A 188 1.06 0.22 -5.33
CA TYR A 188 0.59 -1.17 -5.25
C TYR A 188 0.69 -1.83 -6.63
N TYR A 189 1.50 -2.88 -6.73
CA TYR A 189 1.66 -3.71 -7.91
C TYR A 189 0.72 -4.92 -7.77
N ALA A 190 -0.21 -5.10 -8.70
CA ALA A 190 -1.11 -6.25 -8.74
C ALA A 190 -1.21 -6.82 -10.16
N GLU A 191 -1.44 -8.13 -10.25
CA GLU A 191 -1.72 -8.82 -11.50
C GLU A 191 -3.15 -9.38 -11.39
N ASP A 192 -4.14 -8.69 -11.96
CA ASP A 192 -5.57 -9.08 -11.82
C ASP A 192 -5.88 -10.43 -12.50
N TYR A 193 -5.05 -10.81 -13.47
CA TYR A 193 -5.05 -12.09 -14.16
C TYR A 193 -3.62 -12.46 -14.57
N PRO A 194 -3.31 -13.75 -14.78
CA PRO A 194 -1.97 -14.19 -15.16
C PRO A 194 -1.46 -13.47 -16.42
N GLY A 195 -0.37 -12.71 -16.25
CA GLY A 195 0.25 -11.95 -17.34
C GLY A 195 -0.28 -10.52 -17.56
N ASP A 196 -1.16 -10.00 -16.69
CA ASP A 196 -1.57 -8.58 -16.71
C ASP A 196 -0.33 -7.65 -16.70
N PRO A 197 -0.06 -6.90 -17.79
CA PRO A 197 1.14 -6.07 -17.88
C PRO A 197 0.95 -4.67 -17.27
N THR A 198 -0.25 -4.32 -16.79
CA THR A 198 -0.60 -2.93 -16.42
C THR A 198 0.27 -2.39 -15.28
N SER A 199 0.36 -3.10 -14.16
CA SER A 199 1.24 -2.73 -13.05
C SER A 199 2.72 -2.77 -13.42
N TYR A 200 3.15 -3.68 -14.31
CA TYR A 200 4.54 -3.72 -14.77
C TYR A 200 4.91 -2.50 -15.64
N GLY A 201 4.05 -2.12 -16.59
CA GLY A 201 4.26 -0.91 -17.39
C GLY A 201 4.29 0.35 -16.53
N SER A 202 3.40 0.42 -15.53
CA SER A 202 3.35 1.52 -14.57
C SER A 202 4.57 1.59 -13.64
N LEU A 203 5.05 0.45 -13.13
CA LEU A 203 6.30 0.35 -12.35
C LEU A 203 7.49 0.97 -13.11
N LEU A 204 7.61 0.69 -14.41
CA LEU A 204 8.67 1.27 -15.24
C LEU A 204 8.49 2.79 -15.45
N ARG A 205 7.25 3.29 -15.62
CA ARG A 205 6.97 4.73 -15.70
C ARG A 205 7.25 5.46 -14.38
N GLY A 206 7.05 4.78 -13.25
CA GLY A 206 7.32 5.30 -11.91
C GLY A 206 8.80 5.40 -11.54
N LYS A 207 9.74 4.97 -12.40
CA LYS A 207 11.18 5.08 -12.16
C LYS A 207 11.59 6.53 -11.87
N GLY A 208 12.40 6.72 -10.82
CA GLY A 208 12.84 8.03 -10.34
C GLY A 208 11.79 8.81 -9.54
N VAL A 209 10.63 8.19 -9.27
CA VAL A 209 9.51 8.78 -8.51
C VAL A 209 9.06 7.85 -7.39
N LEU A 210 8.88 6.56 -7.70
CA LEU A 210 8.62 5.51 -6.74
C LEU A 210 9.88 5.26 -5.89
N ASP A 211 9.71 5.27 -4.56
CA ASP A 211 10.73 4.78 -3.62
C ASP A 211 10.44 3.31 -3.24
N SER A 212 9.18 2.86 -3.39
CA SER A 212 8.81 1.45 -3.18
C SER A 212 7.62 0.96 -4.02
N MET A 213 7.52 -0.35 -4.19
CA MET A 213 6.31 -1.04 -4.64
C MET A 213 5.84 -2.07 -3.60
N ALA A 214 4.55 -2.34 -3.52
CA ALA A 214 3.98 -3.44 -2.74
C ALA A 214 3.32 -4.46 -3.66
N ALA A 215 3.89 -5.66 -3.74
CA ALA A 215 3.46 -6.71 -4.67
C ALA A 215 2.33 -7.56 -4.05
N PHE A 216 1.10 -7.35 -4.53
CA PHE A 216 -0.14 -8.01 -4.10
C PHE A 216 -0.19 -9.45 -4.62
N LEU A 217 0.61 -10.33 -4.01
CA LEU A 217 0.87 -11.70 -4.50
C LEU A 217 0.83 -12.78 -3.40
N HIS A 218 0.65 -12.42 -2.13
CA HIS A 218 0.84 -13.34 -1.00
C HIS A 218 -0.42 -13.55 -0.15
N PRO A 219 -1.31 -14.48 -0.54
CA PRO A 219 -2.56 -14.72 0.17
C PRO A 219 -2.36 -15.51 1.47
N VAL A 220 -3.15 -15.14 2.48
CA VAL A 220 -3.34 -15.89 3.72
C VAL A 220 -4.32 -17.04 3.47
N GLY A 221 -3.94 -18.26 3.85
CA GLY A 221 -4.77 -19.47 3.77
C GLY A 221 -5.92 -19.49 4.79
N THR A 222 -6.87 -20.42 4.61
CA THR A 222 -7.94 -20.67 5.61
C THR A 222 -7.41 -21.30 6.90
N ASP A 223 -6.17 -21.78 6.88
CA ASP A 223 -5.38 -22.29 8.00
C ASP A 223 -4.48 -21.21 8.65
N GLY A 224 -4.54 -19.96 8.15
CA GLY A 224 -3.75 -18.84 8.65
C GLY A 224 -2.30 -18.78 8.16
N ARG A 225 -1.87 -19.72 7.30
CA ARG A 225 -0.52 -19.74 6.70
C ARG A 225 -0.39 -18.71 5.59
N VAL A 226 0.82 -18.26 5.28
CA VAL A 226 1.06 -17.30 4.18
C VAL A 226 1.71 -18.03 3.01
N SER A 227 1.31 -17.68 1.79
CA SER A 227 1.71 -18.37 0.56
C SER A 227 1.97 -17.39 -0.60
N GLY A 228 1.98 -17.88 -1.83
CA GLY A 228 2.25 -17.08 -3.03
C GLY A 228 3.75 -16.96 -3.36
N THR A 229 4.05 -16.60 -4.60
CA THR A 229 5.41 -16.55 -5.15
C THR A 229 5.70 -15.13 -5.64
N ALA A 230 6.91 -14.63 -5.40
CA ALA A 230 7.32 -13.33 -5.88
C ALA A 230 7.34 -13.27 -7.42
N SER A 231 6.81 -12.20 -8.01
CA SER A 231 6.99 -11.92 -9.43
C SER A 231 8.44 -11.50 -9.66
N LYS A 232 9.31 -12.47 -9.99
CA LYS A 232 10.75 -12.28 -10.21
C LYS A 232 11.01 -11.09 -11.16
N ARG A 233 10.26 -11.02 -12.25
CA ARG A 233 10.29 -9.93 -13.24
C ARG A 233 10.03 -8.56 -12.60
N ALA A 234 9.03 -8.43 -11.73
CA ALA A 234 8.70 -7.18 -11.06
C ALA A 234 9.77 -6.79 -10.03
N VAL A 235 10.23 -7.73 -9.21
CA VAL A 235 11.25 -7.47 -8.18
C VAL A 235 12.60 -7.09 -8.81
N GLU A 236 13.03 -7.78 -9.87
CA GLU A 236 14.25 -7.43 -10.60
C GLU A 236 14.15 -6.05 -11.27
N ALA A 237 13.00 -5.73 -11.89
CA ALA A 237 12.76 -4.42 -12.48
C ALA A 237 12.75 -3.28 -11.44
N ALA A 238 12.11 -3.50 -10.29
CA ALA A 238 12.09 -2.55 -9.19
C ALA A 238 13.51 -2.27 -8.67
N LYS A 239 14.29 -3.32 -8.38
CA LYS A 239 15.69 -3.19 -7.93
C LYS A 239 16.58 -2.49 -8.95
N ALA A 240 16.46 -2.82 -10.24
CA ALA A 240 17.18 -2.14 -11.32
C ALA A 240 16.77 -0.66 -11.50
N ALA A 241 15.63 -0.25 -10.95
CA ALA A 241 15.16 1.13 -10.90
C ALA A 241 15.47 1.84 -9.57
N GLY A 242 16.04 1.16 -8.57
CA GLY A 242 16.27 1.70 -7.21
C GLY A 242 15.02 1.73 -6.32
N ILE A 243 13.96 1.01 -6.71
CA ILE A 243 12.66 0.95 -6.02
C ILE A 243 12.68 -0.24 -5.05
N GLN A 244 12.36 -0.01 -3.77
CA GLN A 244 12.26 -1.10 -2.79
C GLN A 244 11.05 -2.00 -3.08
N ALA A 245 11.21 -3.32 -2.99
CA ALA A 245 10.14 -4.28 -3.21
C ALA A 245 9.58 -4.78 -1.86
N LEU A 246 8.29 -4.55 -1.60
CA LEU A 246 7.59 -5.09 -0.43
C LEU A 246 6.70 -6.27 -0.84
N ALA A 247 6.75 -7.38 -0.09
CA ALA A 247 5.79 -8.46 -0.21
C ALA A 247 4.45 -8.01 0.42
N LEU A 248 3.36 -7.92 -0.34
CA LEU A 248 2.06 -7.60 0.23
C LEU A 248 1.29 -8.88 0.59
N VAL A 249 0.96 -9.01 1.88
CA VAL A 249 0.26 -10.16 2.46
C VAL A 249 -1.19 -9.80 2.74
N HIS A 250 -2.13 -10.52 2.14
CA HIS A 250 -3.56 -10.17 2.15
C HIS A 250 -4.47 -11.37 2.48
N ASN A 251 -5.62 -11.14 3.11
CA ASN A 251 -6.61 -12.17 3.43
C ASN A 251 -7.74 -12.30 2.39
N MET A 252 -7.46 -11.97 1.13
CA MET A 252 -8.42 -12.17 0.03
C MET A 252 -8.58 -13.65 -0.29
N GLY A 253 -9.82 -14.12 -0.37
CA GLY A 253 -10.20 -15.42 -0.92
C GLY A 253 -10.88 -15.28 -2.29
N PRO A 254 -11.44 -16.38 -2.84
CA PRO A 254 -12.10 -16.38 -4.15
C PRO A 254 -13.31 -15.44 -4.30
N SER A 255 -13.81 -14.89 -3.19
CA SER A 255 -14.98 -14.00 -3.12
C SER A 255 -14.64 -12.63 -2.52
N GLY A 256 -13.36 -12.22 -2.55
CA GLY A 256 -12.87 -11.01 -1.91
C GLY A 256 -12.33 -11.23 -0.50
N PHE A 257 -12.15 -10.15 0.26
CA PHE A 257 -11.52 -10.18 1.59
C PHE A 257 -12.33 -10.98 2.64
N ASP A 258 -11.73 -12.05 3.16
CA ASP A 258 -12.38 -13.02 4.04
C ASP A 258 -11.89 -12.89 5.49
N ALA A 259 -12.79 -12.44 6.36
CA ALA A 259 -12.55 -12.33 7.80
C ALA A 259 -12.04 -13.64 8.44
N LYS A 260 -12.44 -14.82 7.92
CA LYS A 260 -12.02 -16.11 8.49
C LYS A 260 -10.52 -16.38 8.29
N ARG A 261 -9.95 -15.95 7.16
CA ARG A 261 -8.50 -16.07 6.87
C ARG A 261 -7.69 -15.19 7.81
N ALA A 262 -8.14 -13.95 8.05
CA ALA A 262 -7.55 -13.08 9.06
C ALA A 262 -7.68 -13.69 10.48
N SER A 263 -8.88 -14.14 10.88
CA SER A 263 -9.09 -14.79 12.19
C SER A 263 -8.22 -16.05 12.38
N ALA A 264 -7.97 -16.83 11.32
CA ALA A 264 -7.11 -18.02 11.37
C ALA A 264 -5.63 -17.66 11.62
N LEU A 265 -5.10 -16.67 10.91
CA LEU A 265 -3.74 -16.16 11.13
C LEU A 265 -3.59 -15.56 12.53
N LEU A 266 -4.55 -14.73 12.95
CA LEU A 266 -4.52 -14.02 14.23
C LEU A 266 -4.85 -14.88 15.45
N GLN A 267 -5.37 -16.10 15.25
CA GLN A 267 -6.09 -16.91 16.23
C GLN A 267 -5.39 -17.00 17.61
N ASN A 268 -4.11 -17.35 17.61
CA ASN A 268 -3.27 -17.55 18.79
C ASN A 268 -1.78 -17.32 18.45
N THR A 269 -0.89 -17.43 19.44
CA THR A 269 0.55 -17.19 19.22
C THR A 269 1.19 -18.15 18.21
N ASN A 270 0.77 -19.41 18.16
CA ASN A 270 1.34 -20.41 17.25
C ASN A 270 0.94 -20.14 15.79
N SER A 271 -0.30 -19.69 15.54
CA SER A 271 -0.75 -19.32 14.18
C SER A 271 -0.02 -18.08 13.67
N ARG A 272 0.14 -17.06 14.53
CA ARG A 272 0.92 -15.86 14.22
C ARG A 272 2.39 -16.17 13.95
N GLU A 273 3.03 -16.98 14.80
CA GLU A 273 4.42 -17.38 14.60
C GLU A 273 4.62 -18.19 13.31
N ALA A 274 3.66 -19.06 12.95
CA ALA A 274 3.68 -19.78 11.68
C ALA A 274 3.62 -18.83 10.48
N ALA A 275 2.67 -17.88 10.48
CA ALA A 275 2.57 -16.85 9.45
C ALA A 275 3.85 -15.98 9.37
N ILE A 276 4.43 -15.60 10.50
CA ILE A 276 5.70 -14.83 10.54
C ILE A 276 6.86 -15.63 9.92
N ARG A 277 6.94 -16.95 10.15
CA ARG A 277 7.94 -17.82 9.50
C ARG A 277 7.72 -17.91 7.99
N ASP A 278 6.48 -18.05 7.55
CA ASP A 278 6.13 -18.08 6.11
C ASP A 278 6.51 -16.76 5.42
N ILE A 279 6.15 -15.62 6.04
CA ILE A 279 6.50 -14.28 5.55
C ILE A 279 8.01 -14.13 5.44
N LEU A 280 8.77 -14.46 6.49
CA LEU A 280 10.23 -14.38 6.45
C LEU A 280 10.82 -15.23 5.32
N SER A 281 10.31 -16.45 5.11
CA SER A 281 10.71 -17.31 4.00
C SER A 281 10.39 -16.69 2.63
N ILE A 282 9.24 -16.04 2.48
CA ILE A 282 8.86 -15.31 1.25
C ILE A 282 9.79 -14.11 1.01
N LEU A 283 10.16 -13.36 2.05
CA LEU A 283 11.08 -12.23 1.95
C LEU A 283 12.48 -12.66 1.52
N GLU A 284 13.01 -13.71 2.15
CA GLU A 284 14.34 -14.26 1.86
C GLU A 284 14.42 -14.88 0.46
N GLN A 285 13.41 -15.64 0.02
CA GLN A 285 13.39 -16.29 -1.30
C GLN A 285 13.02 -15.33 -2.44
N GLY A 286 12.07 -14.42 -2.21
CA GLY A 286 11.66 -13.41 -3.19
C GLY A 286 12.66 -12.26 -3.32
N GLY A 287 13.58 -12.12 -2.36
CA GLY A 287 14.53 -11.01 -2.29
C GLY A 287 13.83 -9.67 -2.04
N TYR A 288 12.76 -9.65 -1.25
CA TYR A 288 12.06 -8.41 -0.90
C TYR A 288 12.83 -7.59 0.14
N ASP A 289 12.58 -6.28 0.19
CA ASP A 289 13.14 -5.33 1.17
C ASP A 289 12.26 -5.20 2.43
N GLY A 290 11.08 -5.80 2.43
CA GLY A 290 10.16 -5.81 3.56
C GLY A 290 8.78 -6.36 3.23
N VAL A 291 7.86 -6.24 4.18
CA VAL A 291 6.47 -6.72 4.07
C VAL A 291 5.47 -5.58 4.25
N ASN A 292 4.40 -5.59 3.45
CA ASN A 292 3.20 -4.80 3.69
C ASN A 292 2.05 -5.73 4.11
N ILE A 293 1.53 -5.55 5.32
CA ILE A 293 0.37 -6.31 5.78
C ILE A 293 -0.92 -5.60 5.35
N ASP A 294 -1.80 -6.33 4.68
CA ASP A 294 -3.07 -5.84 4.14
C ASP A 294 -4.21 -6.79 4.53
N LEU A 295 -4.47 -6.85 5.84
CA LEU A 295 -5.54 -7.64 6.39
C LEU A 295 -6.79 -6.77 6.51
N GLU A 296 -7.81 -7.03 5.71
CA GLU A 296 -9.12 -6.36 5.74
C GLU A 296 -10.21 -7.24 6.36
N ASN A 297 -11.40 -6.67 6.62
CA ASN A 297 -12.52 -7.36 7.27
C ASN A 297 -12.14 -8.05 8.60
N VAL A 298 -11.07 -7.57 9.26
CA VAL A 298 -10.64 -8.09 10.57
C VAL A 298 -11.70 -7.72 11.60
N ARG A 299 -12.11 -8.71 12.39
CA ARG A 299 -13.20 -8.55 13.37
C ARG A 299 -12.79 -7.51 14.42
N PRO A 300 -13.69 -6.61 14.85
CA PRO A 300 -13.36 -5.62 15.89
C PRO A 300 -12.86 -6.24 17.20
N SER A 301 -13.36 -7.43 17.55
CA SER A 301 -12.93 -8.24 18.70
C SER A 301 -11.51 -8.84 18.58
N GLU A 302 -10.85 -8.70 17.43
CA GLU A 302 -9.50 -9.19 17.17
C GLU A 302 -8.45 -8.06 17.08
N ARG A 303 -8.83 -6.83 17.44
CA ARG A 303 -7.96 -5.63 17.51
C ARG A 303 -6.62 -5.89 18.20
N ASP A 304 -6.67 -6.49 19.38
CA ASP A 304 -5.47 -6.74 20.19
C ASP A 304 -4.62 -7.87 19.59
N LYS A 305 -5.25 -8.85 18.91
CA LYS A 305 -4.55 -9.93 18.21
C LYS A 305 -3.83 -9.42 16.97
N LEU A 306 -4.46 -8.51 16.21
CA LEU A 306 -3.86 -7.82 15.07
C LEU A 306 -2.67 -6.96 15.51
N THR A 307 -2.82 -6.26 16.63
CA THR A 307 -1.73 -5.48 17.24
C THR A 307 -0.57 -6.38 17.67
N ALA A 308 -0.85 -7.51 18.35
CA ALA A 308 0.16 -8.48 18.76
C ALA A 308 0.89 -9.10 17.55
N PHE A 309 0.16 -9.47 16.48
CA PHE A 309 0.76 -9.96 15.23
C PHE A 309 1.78 -8.97 14.66
N MET A 310 1.41 -7.70 14.54
CA MET A 310 2.31 -6.68 14.00
C MET A 310 3.54 -6.46 14.91
N GLN A 311 3.37 -6.52 16.23
CA GLN A 311 4.48 -6.42 17.19
C GLN A 311 5.47 -7.59 17.04
N GLU A 312 4.97 -8.83 17.02
CA GLU A 312 5.78 -10.04 16.84
C GLU A 312 6.48 -10.05 15.47
N LEU A 313 5.79 -9.65 14.40
CA LEU A 313 6.31 -9.49 13.05
C LEU A 313 7.45 -8.46 13.01
N ALA A 314 7.24 -7.27 13.58
CA ALA A 314 8.27 -6.23 13.67
C ALA A 314 9.49 -6.67 14.48
N GLN A 315 9.28 -7.36 15.60
CA GLN A 315 10.36 -7.92 16.42
C GLN A 315 11.19 -8.96 15.66
N LYS A 316 10.57 -9.76 14.79
CA LYS A 316 11.27 -10.76 13.97
C LYS A 316 12.01 -10.16 12.78
N LEU A 317 11.38 -9.22 12.08
CA LEU A 317 11.82 -8.74 10.76
C LEU A 317 12.77 -7.54 10.83
N LYS A 318 12.48 -6.52 11.66
CA LYS A 318 13.27 -5.29 11.67
C LYS A 318 14.74 -5.46 12.06
N PRO A 319 15.12 -6.35 13.01
CA PRO A 319 16.53 -6.62 13.31
C PRO A 319 17.30 -7.24 12.13
N ARG A 320 16.62 -7.74 11.10
CA ARG A 320 17.21 -8.25 9.85
C ARG A 320 17.28 -7.20 8.74
N GLY A 321 16.85 -5.96 8.99
CA GLY A 321 16.84 -4.87 8.01
C GLY A 321 15.56 -4.79 7.16
N TYR A 322 14.59 -5.69 7.34
CA TYR A 322 13.33 -5.67 6.61
C TYR A 322 12.39 -4.56 7.13
N LEU A 323 11.77 -3.84 6.20
CA LEU A 323 10.65 -2.95 6.50
C LEU A 323 9.40 -3.73 6.91
N VAL A 324 8.64 -3.20 7.87
CA VAL A 324 7.32 -3.70 8.25
C VAL A 324 6.30 -2.57 8.13
N THR A 325 5.45 -2.65 7.12
CA THR A 325 4.42 -1.65 6.82
C THR A 325 3.03 -2.27 6.85
N MET A 326 2.00 -1.43 6.88
CA MET A 326 0.62 -1.91 6.95
C MET A 326 -0.36 -0.97 6.25
N SER A 327 -1.25 -1.55 5.45
CA SER A 327 -2.46 -0.91 4.94
C SER A 327 -3.54 -0.90 6.01
N VAL A 328 -4.20 0.24 6.23
CA VAL A 328 -5.26 0.36 7.24
C VAL A 328 -6.49 1.10 6.68
N PRO A 329 -7.72 0.61 6.95
CA PRO A 329 -8.95 1.32 6.61
C PRO A 329 -8.96 2.77 7.11
N ALA A 330 -9.37 3.70 6.24
CA ALA A 330 -9.53 5.10 6.60
C ALA A 330 -10.59 5.31 7.69
N LYS A 331 -10.25 6.06 8.75
CA LYS A 331 -11.20 6.45 9.80
C LYS A 331 -10.96 7.86 10.35
N THR A 332 -12.01 8.48 10.85
CA THR A 332 -12.01 9.88 11.33
C THR A 332 -12.08 10.01 12.86
N ALA A 333 -12.32 8.91 13.56
CA ALA A 333 -12.24 8.76 15.02
C ALA A 333 -11.92 7.30 15.37
N ASP A 334 -11.65 7.02 16.64
CA ASP A 334 -11.46 5.63 17.08
C ASP A 334 -12.80 5.00 17.45
N HIS A 335 -13.27 4.09 16.60
CA HIS A 335 -14.51 3.34 16.78
C HIS A 335 -14.18 1.85 16.95
N SER A 336 -13.62 1.48 18.12
CA SER A 336 -13.08 0.14 18.36
C SER A 336 -14.07 -1.02 18.21
N GLY A 337 -15.38 -0.76 18.34
CA GLY A 337 -16.45 -1.74 18.11
C GLY A 337 -17.12 -1.68 16.74
N ALA A 338 -16.72 -0.77 15.85
CA ALA A 338 -17.31 -0.67 14.51
C ALA A 338 -16.68 -1.70 13.57
N ASP A 339 -17.51 -2.36 12.75
CA ASP A 339 -17.05 -3.15 11.62
C ASP A 339 -16.16 -2.32 10.68
N TRP A 340 -15.35 -3.00 9.86
CA TRP A 340 -14.33 -2.43 8.98
C TRP A 340 -13.15 -1.74 9.70
N VAL A 341 -13.40 -0.80 10.62
CA VAL A 341 -12.35 0.09 11.19
C VAL A 341 -11.94 -0.23 12.63
N GLY A 342 -12.71 -1.06 13.34
CA GLY A 342 -12.55 -1.28 14.79
C GLY A 342 -11.30 -2.04 15.17
N ALA A 343 -10.87 -3.00 14.36
CA ALA A 343 -9.67 -3.81 14.60
C ALA A 343 -8.35 -3.03 14.49
N PHE A 344 -8.35 -1.86 13.84
CA PHE A 344 -7.12 -1.15 13.48
C PHE A 344 -6.78 -0.09 14.52
N ASP A 345 -6.02 -0.45 15.56
CA ASP A 345 -5.49 0.54 16.51
C ASP A 345 -4.39 1.38 15.84
N TYR A 346 -4.77 2.50 15.23
CA TYR A 346 -3.83 3.43 14.58
C TYR A 346 -2.66 3.83 15.48
N TYR A 347 -2.87 3.91 16.80
CA TYR A 347 -1.81 4.28 17.74
C TYR A 347 -0.81 3.15 17.93
N ALA A 348 -1.28 1.95 18.24
CA ALA A 348 -0.41 0.80 18.42
C ALA A 348 0.29 0.41 17.09
N LEU A 349 -0.47 0.37 15.99
CA LEU A 349 0.04 0.06 14.66
C LEU A 349 1.05 1.11 14.16
N GLY A 350 0.77 2.41 14.32
CA GLY A 350 1.67 3.49 13.90
C GLY A 350 2.97 3.56 14.71
N ARG A 351 3.00 3.03 15.93
CA ARG A 351 4.25 2.83 16.67
C ARG A 351 5.07 1.68 16.10
N VAL A 352 4.42 0.56 15.79
CA VAL A 352 5.05 -0.68 15.32
C VAL A 352 5.56 -0.58 13.88
N CYS A 353 4.74 -0.10 12.95
CA CYS A 353 5.09 -0.06 11.53
C CYS A 353 6.16 0.99 11.24
N ASP A 354 6.96 0.77 10.19
CA ASP A 354 7.83 1.81 9.62
C ASP A 354 7.01 2.84 8.85
N ARG A 355 5.98 2.37 8.13
CA ARG A 355 4.98 3.20 7.43
C ARG A 355 3.59 2.59 7.55
N VAL A 356 2.58 3.44 7.59
CA VAL A 356 1.16 3.08 7.62
C VAL A 356 0.46 3.76 6.45
N MET A 357 -0.15 2.95 5.59
CA MET A 357 -0.80 3.36 4.37
C MET A 357 -2.28 3.52 4.68
N LEU A 358 -2.77 4.76 4.76
CA LEU A 358 -4.18 5.02 4.99
C LEU A 358 -4.94 4.74 3.70
N MET A 359 -5.89 3.82 3.72
CA MET A 359 -6.76 3.55 2.57
C MET A 359 -7.82 4.65 2.43
N THR A 360 -7.36 5.87 2.12
CA THR A 360 -8.17 7.07 1.88
C THR A 360 -8.77 7.07 0.49
N TYR A 361 -9.45 5.97 0.18
CA TYR A 361 -10.23 5.69 -1.01
C TYR A 361 -11.39 4.76 -0.65
N ASP A 362 -12.28 4.49 -1.62
CA ASP A 362 -13.55 3.78 -1.40
C ASP A 362 -14.47 4.43 -0.35
N GLU A 363 -14.48 5.78 -0.29
CA GLU A 363 -15.54 6.54 0.40
C GLU A 363 -16.91 6.21 -0.21
N HIS A 364 -16.94 6.06 -1.54
CA HIS A 364 -18.01 5.43 -2.29
C HIS A 364 -17.45 4.29 -3.16
N SER A 365 -18.07 3.11 -3.10
CA SER A 365 -17.64 1.89 -3.80
C SER A 365 -18.80 0.94 -4.07
N TRP A 366 -18.52 -0.35 -4.30
CA TRP A 366 -19.52 -1.41 -4.51
C TRP A 366 -20.41 -1.69 -3.28
N THR A 367 -20.08 -1.14 -2.10
CA THR A 367 -20.89 -1.25 -0.87
C THR A 367 -21.81 -0.06 -0.63
N SER A 368 -21.77 0.97 -1.49
CA SER A 368 -22.50 2.24 -1.32
C SER A 368 -23.23 2.67 -2.59
N GLY A 369 -24.04 3.73 -2.46
CA GLY A 369 -24.51 4.49 -3.62
C GLY A 369 -23.37 5.27 -4.31
N PRO A 370 -23.63 5.83 -5.50
CA PRO A 370 -22.65 6.61 -6.26
C PRO A 370 -22.13 7.82 -5.51
N GLY A 371 -20.87 8.16 -5.75
CA GLY A 371 -20.22 9.33 -5.20
C GLY A 371 -18.70 9.30 -5.43
N PRO A 372 -17.97 10.32 -4.96
CA PRO A 372 -16.52 10.41 -5.12
C PRO A 372 -15.80 9.24 -4.45
N VAL A 373 -14.84 8.62 -5.16
CA VAL A 373 -14.00 7.53 -4.61
C VAL A 373 -13.21 8.00 -3.39
N ALA A 374 -12.73 9.24 -3.41
CA ALA A 374 -12.05 9.89 -2.30
C ALA A 374 -12.32 11.41 -2.32
N SER A 375 -13.37 11.88 -1.64
CA SER A 375 -13.64 13.32 -1.56
C SER A 375 -12.55 14.02 -0.75
N TYR A 376 -12.07 15.17 -1.22
CA TYR A 376 -11.02 15.94 -0.54
C TYR A 376 -11.34 16.19 0.95
N ASN A 377 -12.60 16.54 1.25
CA ASN A 377 -13.03 16.85 2.61
C ASN A 377 -13.04 15.62 3.54
N TRP A 378 -13.28 14.42 3.03
CA TRP A 378 -13.19 13.19 3.81
C TRP A 378 -11.74 12.75 3.99
N VAL A 379 -10.93 12.78 2.92
CA VAL A 379 -9.48 12.53 2.98
C VAL A 379 -8.81 13.42 4.03
N GLU A 380 -9.10 14.73 4.04
CA GLU A 380 -8.56 15.65 5.04
C GLU A 380 -9.04 15.33 6.47
N LYS A 381 -10.31 14.91 6.67
CA LYS A 381 -10.79 14.47 8.00
C LYS A 381 -10.04 13.25 8.51
N VAL A 382 -9.73 12.29 7.63
CA VAL A 382 -8.96 11.07 7.97
C VAL A 382 -7.53 11.45 8.34
N VAL A 383 -6.85 12.27 7.53
CA VAL A 383 -5.51 12.81 7.84
C VAL A 383 -5.49 13.52 9.20
N ARG A 384 -6.44 14.43 9.45
CA ARG A 384 -6.54 15.18 10.71
C ARG A 384 -6.82 14.31 11.93
N TYR A 385 -7.36 13.10 11.75
CA TYR A 385 -7.44 12.10 12.81
C TYR A 385 -6.13 11.31 12.95
N ALA A 386 -5.58 10.81 11.86
CA ALA A 386 -4.40 9.94 11.85
C ALA A 386 -3.16 10.59 12.49
N ILE A 387 -2.90 11.87 12.22
CA ILE A 387 -1.82 12.64 12.86
C ILE A 387 -1.98 12.80 14.38
N THR A 388 -3.18 12.54 14.93
CA THR A 388 -3.40 12.52 16.39
C THR A 388 -3.18 11.14 17.03
N GLN A 389 -2.86 10.13 16.22
CA GLN A 389 -2.62 8.75 16.65
C GLN A 389 -1.20 8.24 16.31
N MET A 390 -0.52 8.77 15.29
CA MET A 390 0.82 8.31 14.90
C MET A 390 1.69 9.43 14.32
N PRO A 391 3.04 9.29 14.33
CA PRO A 391 3.94 10.28 13.74
C PRO A 391 3.64 10.50 12.24
N ARG A 392 3.54 11.77 11.84
CA ARG A 392 3.18 12.17 10.46
C ARG A 392 4.08 11.57 9.39
N SER A 393 5.38 11.51 9.65
CA SER A 393 6.41 10.94 8.76
C SER A 393 6.26 9.44 8.47
N LYS A 394 5.40 8.73 9.22
CA LYS A 394 5.03 7.34 8.94
C LYS A 394 3.76 7.20 8.10
N ILE A 395 2.97 8.26 7.96
CA ILE A 395 1.67 8.22 7.27
C ILE A 395 1.91 8.34 5.76
N LEU A 396 1.51 7.33 5.00
CA LEU A 396 1.33 7.46 3.56
C LEU A 396 -0.16 7.65 3.26
N LEU A 397 -0.47 8.71 2.50
CA LEU A 397 -1.82 9.02 2.06
C LEU A 397 -2.21 8.12 0.88
N GLY A 398 -3.25 7.31 1.03
CA GLY A 398 -3.77 6.50 -0.06
C GLY A 398 -4.42 7.38 -1.14
N ILE A 399 -3.95 7.27 -2.38
CA ILE A 399 -4.52 7.97 -3.53
C ILE A 399 -5.06 6.93 -4.52
N PRO A 400 -6.36 6.98 -4.87
CA PRO A 400 -6.89 6.12 -5.91
C PRO A 400 -6.36 6.52 -7.30
N ALA A 401 -6.22 5.54 -8.19
CA ALA A 401 -5.90 5.69 -9.61
C ALA A 401 -7.07 5.26 -10.52
N TYR A 402 -8.27 5.11 -9.96
CA TYR A 402 -9.44 4.50 -10.61
C TYR A 402 -10.71 5.31 -10.38
N GLY A 403 -11.79 4.85 -11.00
CA GLY A 403 -13.16 5.24 -10.74
C GLY A 403 -14.09 4.05 -10.66
N TYR A 404 -15.35 4.34 -10.42
CA TYR A 404 -16.46 3.40 -10.48
C TYR A 404 -17.55 3.92 -11.41
N ASP A 405 -18.17 2.98 -12.11
CA ASP A 405 -19.42 3.16 -12.82
C ASP A 405 -20.53 2.36 -12.11
N TRP A 406 -21.53 3.07 -11.59
CA TRP A 406 -22.74 2.49 -10.99
C TRP A 406 -23.87 2.46 -12.01
N ASN A 407 -24.31 1.26 -12.40
CA ASN A 407 -25.58 1.06 -13.09
C ASN A 407 -26.73 1.17 -12.08
N LEU A 408 -27.47 2.27 -12.12
CA LEU A 408 -28.49 2.65 -11.14
C LEU A 408 -29.77 1.80 -11.21
N GLN A 409 -29.91 0.96 -12.23
CA GLN A 409 -31.07 0.08 -12.42
C GLN A 409 -30.83 -1.33 -11.89
N THR A 410 -29.61 -1.86 -12.05
CA THR A 410 -29.22 -3.21 -11.61
C THR A 410 -28.46 -3.23 -10.28
N GLY A 411 -27.95 -2.08 -9.83
CA GLY A 411 -27.03 -1.97 -8.70
C GLY A 411 -25.61 -2.49 -8.99
N LYS A 412 -25.30 -2.90 -10.23
CA LYS A 412 -23.96 -3.34 -10.61
C LYS A 412 -22.99 -2.16 -10.56
N VAL A 413 -21.87 -2.34 -9.87
CA VAL A 413 -20.76 -1.39 -9.80
C VAL A 413 -19.55 -1.98 -10.51
N THR A 414 -18.89 -1.20 -11.38
CA THR A 414 -17.74 -1.64 -12.16
C THR A 414 -16.55 -0.71 -11.91
N ALA A 415 -15.43 -1.24 -11.42
CA ALA A 415 -14.18 -0.50 -11.30
C ALA A 415 -13.59 -0.21 -12.70
N LEU A 416 -13.03 0.99 -12.89
CA LEU A 416 -12.48 1.45 -14.15
C LEU A 416 -11.16 2.19 -13.94
N SER A 417 -10.14 1.89 -14.75
CA SER A 417 -8.96 2.75 -14.92
C SER A 417 -9.33 4.09 -15.54
N TYR A 418 -8.49 5.12 -15.36
CA TYR A 418 -8.71 6.44 -15.97
C TYR A 418 -8.93 6.35 -17.48
N THR A 419 -8.13 5.54 -18.18
CA THR A 419 -8.23 5.33 -19.63
C THR A 419 -9.58 4.73 -20.04
N GLN A 420 -10.13 3.78 -19.28
CA GLN A 420 -11.46 3.22 -19.54
C GLN A 420 -12.57 4.25 -19.31
N VAL A 421 -12.46 5.06 -18.24
CA VAL A 421 -13.41 6.14 -17.95
C VAL A 421 -13.44 7.17 -19.09
N MET A 422 -12.27 7.68 -19.49
CA MET A 422 -12.18 8.71 -20.53
C MET A 422 -12.54 8.19 -21.92
N SER A 423 -12.24 6.92 -22.23
CA SER A 423 -12.68 6.28 -23.47
C SER A 423 -14.20 6.19 -23.56
N ARG A 424 -14.87 5.89 -22.44
CA ARG A 424 -16.33 5.85 -22.36
C ARG A 424 -16.96 7.24 -22.48
N ALA A 425 -16.43 8.23 -21.75
CA ALA A 425 -16.89 9.61 -21.85
C ALA A 425 -16.80 10.12 -23.30
N LYS A 426 -15.65 9.91 -23.95
CA LYS A 426 -15.42 10.26 -25.37
C LYS A 426 -16.38 9.54 -26.32
N ALA A 427 -16.59 8.23 -26.16
CA ALA A 427 -17.49 7.45 -27.01
C ALA A 427 -18.96 7.90 -26.93
N LEU A 428 -19.35 8.51 -25.80
CA LEU A 428 -20.69 9.06 -25.57
C LEU A 428 -20.80 10.56 -25.87
N GLY A 429 -19.71 11.22 -26.27
CA GLY A 429 -19.68 12.68 -26.50
C GLY A 429 -19.86 13.50 -25.21
N ILE A 430 -19.43 12.96 -24.06
CA ILE A 430 -19.60 13.57 -22.74
C ILE A 430 -18.26 14.17 -22.27
N ASP A 431 -18.28 15.47 -21.99
CA ASP A 431 -17.24 16.12 -21.18
C ASP A 431 -17.56 15.93 -19.68
N PRO A 432 -16.65 15.35 -18.87
CA PRO A 432 -16.92 15.14 -17.45
C PRO A 432 -17.10 16.44 -16.66
N SER A 433 -18.15 16.45 -15.82
CA SER A 433 -18.40 17.49 -14.83
C SER A 433 -17.42 17.42 -13.66
N TRP A 434 -17.31 18.53 -12.92
CA TRP A 434 -16.46 18.62 -11.73
C TRP A 434 -17.26 19.05 -10.51
N ASP A 435 -17.17 18.27 -9.42
CA ASP A 435 -17.71 18.67 -8.12
C ASP A 435 -16.69 19.51 -7.34
N GLN A 436 -17.04 20.77 -7.06
CA GLN A 436 -16.16 21.72 -6.36
C GLN A 436 -15.93 21.39 -4.88
N THR A 437 -16.86 20.68 -4.24
CA THR A 437 -16.81 20.35 -2.81
C THR A 437 -16.00 19.09 -2.58
N ALA A 438 -16.27 18.03 -3.35
CA ALA A 438 -15.51 16.79 -3.34
C ALA A 438 -14.13 16.92 -4.00
N ARG A 439 -13.98 17.87 -4.94
CA ARG A 439 -12.81 18.05 -5.82
C ARG A 439 -12.52 16.79 -6.64
N SER A 440 -13.59 16.25 -7.23
CA SER A 440 -13.57 15.01 -8.00
C SER A 440 -14.41 15.17 -9.27
N PRO A 441 -13.95 14.64 -10.43
CA PRO A 441 -14.73 14.61 -11.65
C PRO A 441 -15.77 13.49 -11.63
N TYR A 442 -16.86 13.71 -12.37
CA TYR A 442 -17.94 12.73 -12.54
C TYR A 442 -18.70 12.96 -13.86
N PHE A 443 -19.45 11.96 -14.31
CA PHE A 443 -20.49 12.16 -15.31
C PHE A 443 -21.64 11.17 -15.12
N LYS A 444 -22.75 11.40 -15.84
CA LYS A 444 -23.94 10.55 -15.84
C LYS A 444 -24.32 10.27 -17.28
N TYR A 445 -24.81 9.07 -17.57
CA TYR A 445 -25.26 8.69 -18.90
C TYR A 445 -26.42 7.70 -18.85
N VAL A 446 -26.98 7.39 -20.01
CA VAL A 446 -27.95 6.31 -20.20
C VAL A 446 -27.35 5.34 -21.20
N ASP A 447 -27.33 4.05 -20.89
CA ASP A 447 -26.78 3.03 -21.78
C ASP A 447 -27.74 2.68 -22.94
N SER A 448 -27.31 1.82 -23.87
CA SER A 448 -28.12 1.38 -25.00
C SER A 448 -29.38 0.58 -24.62
N HIS A 449 -29.51 0.15 -23.37
CA HIS A 449 -30.66 -0.59 -22.84
C HIS A 449 -31.60 0.33 -22.03
N GLY A 450 -31.31 1.63 -21.95
CA GLY A 450 -32.08 2.60 -21.17
C GLY A 450 -31.69 2.67 -19.69
N ALA A 451 -30.67 1.92 -19.25
CA ALA A 451 -30.24 1.95 -17.86
C ALA A 451 -29.48 3.24 -17.56
N ARG A 452 -29.80 3.86 -16.43
CA ARG A 452 -29.09 5.08 -15.96
C ARG A 452 -27.79 4.70 -15.28
N HIS A 453 -26.75 5.47 -15.57
CA HIS A 453 -25.40 5.29 -15.03
C HIS A 453 -24.87 6.58 -14.39
N GLU A 454 -24.04 6.42 -13.38
CA GLU A 454 -23.28 7.49 -12.75
C GLU A 454 -21.84 7.04 -12.51
N VAL A 455 -20.88 7.85 -12.96
CA VAL A 455 -19.45 7.53 -12.97
C VAL A 455 -18.70 8.58 -12.17
N TRP A 456 -17.92 8.17 -11.16
CA TRP A 456 -17.00 9.02 -10.41
C TRP A 456 -15.60 8.43 -10.45
N PHE A 457 -14.57 9.26 -10.59
CA PHE A 457 -13.22 8.80 -10.85
C PHE A 457 -12.14 9.77 -10.36
N GLU A 458 -10.89 9.30 -10.30
CA GLU A 458 -9.73 10.15 -10.10
C GLU A 458 -9.06 10.57 -11.40
N SER A 459 -8.41 11.73 -11.37
CA SER A 459 -7.71 12.38 -12.48
C SER A 459 -6.49 13.14 -11.93
N SER A 460 -5.58 13.55 -12.81
CA SER A 460 -4.47 14.46 -12.46
C SER A 460 -4.94 15.72 -11.71
N SER A 461 -6.12 16.27 -12.07
CA SER A 461 -6.76 17.41 -11.41
C SER A 461 -7.28 17.12 -9.99
N SER A 462 -7.86 15.93 -9.75
CA SER A 462 -8.44 15.57 -8.44
C SER A 462 -7.44 15.01 -7.44
N ILE A 463 -6.31 14.45 -7.89
CA ILE A 463 -5.21 14.09 -7.00
C ILE A 463 -4.41 15.32 -6.56
N LYS A 464 -4.25 16.35 -7.42
CA LYS A 464 -3.44 17.54 -7.11
C LYS A 464 -3.73 18.16 -5.73
N PRO A 465 -4.99 18.47 -5.35
CA PRO A 465 -5.30 18.98 -4.00
C PRO A 465 -5.14 17.92 -2.89
N LYS A 466 -5.23 16.62 -3.18
CA LYS A 466 -4.94 15.56 -2.21
C LYS A 466 -3.45 15.47 -1.91
N LEU A 467 -2.59 15.65 -2.92
CA LEU A 467 -1.14 15.72 -2.75
C LEU A 467 -0.72 16.97 -1.95
N ASP A 468 -1.45 18.08 -2.10
CA ASP A 468 -1.23 19.28 -1.27
C ASP A 468 -1.45 19.01 0.24
N LEU A 469 -2.25 18.00 0.62
CA LEU A 469 -2.37 17.57 2.03
C LEU A 469 -1.07 16.94 2.56
N VAL A 470 -0.26 16.30 1.71
CA VAL A 470 1.01 15.66 2.10
C VAL A 470 1.95 16.74 2.64
N THR A 471 2.15 17.81 1.86
CA THR A 471 2.97 18.95 2.29
C THR A 471 2.32 19.73 3.43
N ALA A 472 1.02 20.06 3.34
CA ALA A 472 0.34 20.88 4.34
C ALA A 472 0.28 20.23 5.75
N TYR A 473 0.23 18.90 5.81
CA TYR A 473 0.25 18.15 7.07
C TYR A 473 1.61 17.54 7.40
N ASN A 474 2.64 17.70 6.56
CA ASN A 474 3.98 17.09 6.68
C ASN A 474 3.92 15.56 6.83
N LEU A 475 3.16 14.91 5.94
CA LEU A 475 3.00 13.44 5.92
C LEU A 475 4.22 12.76 5.31
N GLY A 476 4.42 11.49 5.65
CA GLY A 476 5.51 10.66 5.12
C GLY A 476 5.45 10.39 3.63
N GLY A 477 4.31 10.60 2.97
CA GLY A 477 4.17 10.53 1.52
C GLY A 477 2.82 9.96 1.06
N VAL A 478 2.84 9.13 0.02
CA VAL A 478 1.63 8.59 -0.64
C VAL A 478 1.73 7.09 -0.97
N ALA A 479 0.58 6.44 -1.09
CA ALA A 479 0.43 5.07 -1.58
C ALA A 479 -0.64 5.03 -2.70
N ILE A 480 -0.24 4.62 -3.90
CA ILE A 480 -1.08 4.67 -5.11
C ILE A 480 -1.76 3.32 -5.35
N TRP A 481 -3.08 3.25 -5.19
CA TRP A 481 -3.88 2.07 -5.54
C TRP A 481 -4.60 2.26 -6.90
N ARG A 482 -4.25 1.55 -7.96
CA ARG A 482 -3.07 0.67 -8.15
C ARG A 482 -2.28 1.08 -9.37
N LEU A 483 -1.00 0.68 -9.40
CA LEU A 483 -0.14 0.85 -10.56
C LEU A 483 -0.80 0.21 -11.79
N GLY A 484 -0.93 0.96 -12.88
CA GLY A 484 -1.49 0.51 -14.14
C GLY A 484 -2.88 1.06 -14.46
N TYR A 485 -3.54 1.72 -13.51
CA TYR A 485 -4.85 2.35 -13.71
C TYR A 485 -4.77 3.86 -14.00
N GLU A 486 -3.62 4.46 -13.71
CA GLU A 486 -3.30 5.87 -13.98
C GLU A 486 -2.80 6.13 -15.41
N ASP A 487 -2.75 7.41 -15.78
CA ASP A 487 -2.13 7.90 -17.03
C ASP A 487 -0.80 8.65 -16.78
N ASP A 488 -0.19 9.17 -17.85
CA ASP A 488 1.05 9.94 -17.74
C ASP A 488 0.85 11.30 -17.03
N ALA A 489 -0.33 11.92 -17.14
CA ALA A 489 -0.63 13.18 -16.46
C ALA A 489 -0.70 13.00 -14.93
N TYR A 490 -1.21 11.87 -14.46
CA TYR A 490 -1.14 11.46 -13.05
C TYR A 490 0.31 11.43 -12.56
N TRP A 491 1.20 10.74 -13.29
CA TRP A 491 2.63 10.68 -12.94
C TRP A 491 3.33 12.05 -13.00
N GLN A 492 2.98 12.91 -13.97
CA GLN A 492 3.50 14.28 -14.03
C GLN A 492 3.12 15.10 -12.79
N VAL A 493 1.87 14.98 -12.31
CA VAL A 493 1.41 15.68 -11.11
C VAL A 493 2.10 15.12 -9.84
N ILE A 494 2.30 13.81 -9.74
CA ILE A 494 3.08 13.22 -8.63
C ILE A 494 4.51 13.76 -8.63
N ARG A 495 5.21 13.76 -9.78
CA ARG A 495 6.56 14.34 -9.92
C ARG A 495 6.60 15.81 -9.52
N GLN A 496 5.67 16.63 -10.01
CA GLN A 496 5.63 18.06 -9.72
C GLN A 496 5.42 18.36 -8.22
N LYS A 497 4.72 17.49 -7.49
CA LYS A 497 4.36 17.71 -6.08
C LYS A 497 5.35 17.10 -5.09
N LEU A 498 5.94 15.94 -5.40
CA LEU A 498 6.68 15.13 -4.43
C LEU A 498 8.14 14.82 -4.84
N GLY A 499 8.55 15.15 -6.08
CA GLY A 499 9.87 14.80 -6.65
C GLY A 499 10.95 15.85 -6.40
#